data_AF-A0A1G3RTT8-F1
#
_entry.id   AF-A0A1G3RTT8-F1
#
_cell.length_a   1.000
_cell.length_b   1.000
_cell.length_c   1.000
_cell.angle_alpha   90.00
_cell.angle_beta   90.00
_cell.angle_gamma   90.00
#
_symmetry.space_group_name_H-M   'P 1'
#
loop_
_entity.id
_entity.type
_entity.pdbx_description
1 polymer ?
#
loop_
_entity_poly.entity_id
_entity_poly.type
_entity_poly.pdbx_seq_one_letter_code
_entity_poly.pdbx_strand_id
1 'polypeptide(L)' 'MYTTYRLNADELSDTFIKAVRQTYKNRTIEIIIQEVQDETEYLLSSKANKEHLLRSIQNVANHTNLVQVHLEEL' A
#
# COMPACT_ATOMS: atom_id res chain seq x y z
N MET A 1 -14.31 -6.75 8.99
CA MET A 1 -13.29 -5.71 9.29
C MET A 1 -11.96 -6.45 9.37
N TYR A 2 -10.99 -6.05 8.55
CA TYR A 2 -9.66 -6.68 8.50
C TYR A 2 -8.64 -5.73 9.10
N THR A 3 -7.63 -6.27 9.78
CA THR A 3 -6.46 -5.50 10.21
C THR A 3 -5.25 -6.06 9.49
N THR A 4 -4.57 -5.19 8.75
CA THR A 4 -3.36 -5.55 8.01
C THR A 4 -2.15 -4.97 8.72
N TYR A 5 -1.17 -5.82 9.01
CA TYR A 5 0.14 -5.41 9.50
C TYR A 5 1.14 -5.58 8.35
N ARG A 6 1.89 -4.51 8.01
CA ARG A 6 2.97 -4.54 7.01
C ARG A 6 4.29 -4.37 7.76
N LEU A 7 5.09 -5.43 7.81
CA LEU A 7 6.36 -5.49 8.55
C LEU A 7 7.35 -6.41 7.82
N ASN A 8 8.62 -6.28 8.14
CA ASN A 8 9.63 -7.25 7.70
C ASN A 8 9.43 -8.58 8.44
N ALA A 9 9.82 -9.68 7.80
CA ALA A 9 9.68 -11.02 8.39
C ALA A 9 10.41 -11.15 9.74
N ASP A 10 11.58 -10.50 9.88
CA ASP A 10 12.38 -10.51 11.10
C ASP A 10 11.69 -9.81 12.30
N GLU A 11 10.66 -9.00 12.04
CA GLU A 11 9.88 -8.32 13.08
C GLU A 11 8.76 -9.22 13.64
N LEU A 12 8.54 -10.41 13.07
CA LEU A 12 7.62 -11.44 13.59
C LEU A 12 8.17 -12.09 14.87
N SER A 13 8.16 -11.31 15.95
CA SER A 13 8.66 -11.73 17.26
C SER A 13 7.59 -12.38 18.14
N ASP A 14 8.03 -13.06 19.20
CA ASP A 14 7.14 -13.55 20.27
C ASP A 14 6.27 -12.44 20.87
N THR A 15 6.80 -11.22 20.95
CA THR A 15 6.07 -10.04 21.44
C THR A 15 4.93 -9.68 20.51
N PHE A 16 5.14 -9.73 19.19
CA PHE A 16 4.08 -9.51 18.20
C PHE A 16 2.98 -10.57 18.32
N ILE A 17 3.35 -11.85 18.41
CA ILE A 17 2.38 -12.95 18.58
C ILE A 17 1.56 -12.79 19.88
N LYS A 18 2.19 -12.37 20.97
CA LYS A 18 1.50 -12.05 22.24
C LYS A 18 0.49 -10.92 22.06
N ALA A 19 0.86 -9.86 21.35
CA ALA A 19 -0.03 -8.73 21.08
C ALA A 19 -1.26 -9.18 20.27
N VAL A 20 -1.06 -9.92 19.16
CA VAL A 20 -2.17 -10.45 18.35
C VAL A 20 -3.12 -11.31 19.19
N ARG A 21 -2.59 -12.21 20.03
CA ARG A 21 -3.41 -13.05 20.93
C ARG A 21 -4.23 -12.24 21.94
N GLN A 22 -3.68 -11.15 22.46
CA GLN A 22 -4.38 -10.27 23.40
C GLN A 22 -5.52 -9.51 22.71
N THR A 23 -5.26 -8.96 21.52
CA THR A 23 -6.24 -8.20 20.74
C THR A 23 -7.44 -9.07 20.30
N TYR A 24 -7.19 -10.31 19.88
CA TYR A 24 -8.22 -11.20 19.34
C TYR A 24 -8.63 -12.33 20.28
N LYS A 25 -8.51 -12.12 21.60
CA LYS A 25 -8.83 -13.13 22.62
C LYS A 25 -10.21 -13.77 22.40
N ASN A 26 -10.27 -15.11 22.46
CA ASN A 26 -11.47 -15.93 22.27
C ASN A 26 -12.13 -15.81 20.88
N ARG A 27 -11.41 -15.32 19.87
CA ARG A 27 -11.88 -15.28 18.47
C ARG A 27 -11.10 -16.29 17.63
N THR A 28 -11.77 -16.93 16.68
CA THR A 28 -11.10 -17.64 15.60
C THR A 28 -10.53 -16.61 14.63
N ILE A 29 -9.23 -16.72 14.33
CA ILE A 29 -8.54 -15.82 13.39
C ILE A 29 -7.89 -16.63 12.28
N GLU A 30 -7.75 -16.00 11.12
CA GLU A 30 -6.96 -16.46 9.98
C GLU A 30 -5.75 -15.53 9.84
N ILE A 31 -4.56 -16.08 9.55
CA ILE A 31 -3.34 -15.31 9.26
C ILE A 31 -2.94 -15.62 7.83
N ILE A 32 -2.87 -14.59 6.99
CA ILE A 32 -2.42 -14.67 5.60
C ILE A 32 -1.01 -14.06 5.53
N ILE A 33 -0.04 -14.83 5.05
CA ILE A 33 1.35 -14.38 4.85
C ILE A 33 1.58 -14.28 3.34
N GLN A 34 2.01 -13.10 2.89
CA GLN A 34 2.34 -12.83 1.50
C GLN A 34 3.58 -11.95 1.44
N GLU A 35 4.39 -12.14 0.41
CA GLU A 35 5.43 -11.17 0.09
C GLU A 35 4.78 -9.84 -0.28
N VAL A 36 5.29 -8.79 0.33
CA VAL A 36 4.85 -7.44 0.01
C VAL A 36 5.47 -7.08 -1.33
N GLN A 37 4.64 -6.96 -2.37
CA GLN A 37 5.11 -6.43 -3.64
C GLN A 37 5.56 -4.98 -3.43
N ASP A 38 6.74 -4.63 -3.95
CA ASP A 38 7.14 -3.24 -4.05
C ASP A 38 6.24 -2.57 -5.11
N GLU A 39 5.27 -1.79 -4.63
CA GLU A 39 4.34 -1.06 -5.48
C GLU A 39 5.07 -0.07 -6.41
N THR A 40 6.21 0.46 -5.98
CA THR A 40 7.05 1.33 -6.82
C THR A 40 7.66 0.53 -7.94
N GLU A 41 8.26 -0.62 -7.64
CA GLU A 41 8.81 -1.51 -8.66
C GLU A 41 7.73 -1.94 -9.64
N TYR A 42 6.55 -2.33 -9.14
CA TYR A 42 5.40 -2.70 -9.95
C TYR A 42 4.96 -1.57 -10.88
N LEU A 43 4.76 -0.36 -10.36
CA LEU A 43 4.35 0.81 -11.14
C LEU A 43 5.41 1.18 -12.19
N LEU A 44 6.69 0.99 -11.89
CA LEU A 44 7.80 1.30 -12.78
C LEU A 44 8.20 0.16 -13.72
N SER A 45 7.58 -1.02 -13.59
CA SER A 45 7.94 -2.23 -14.34
C SER A 45 7.75 -2.11 -15.86
N SER A 46 6.73 -1.35 -16.31
CA SER A 46 6.49 -1.06 -17.72
C SER A 46 7.10 0.28 -18.10
N LYS A 47 7.89 0.31 -19.18
CA LYS A 47 8.47 1.56 -19.73
C LYS A 47 7.40 2.61 -20.01
N ALA A 48 6.28 2.21 -20.62
CA ALA A 48 5.18 3.12 -20.93
C ALA A 48 4.54 3.69 -19.66
N ASN A 49 4.31 2.85 -18.64
CA ASN A 49 3.71 3.31 -17.39
C ASN A 49 4.67 4.23 -16.61
N LYS A 50 5.95 3.87 -16.56
CA LYS A 50 7.01 4.69 -15.96
C LYS A 50 7.09 6.08 -16.59
N GLU A 51 7.16 6.17 -17.92
CA GLU A 51 7.22 7.45 -18.63
C GLU A 51 5.95 8.29 -18.38
N HIS A 52 4.78 7.64 -18.38
CA HIS A 52 3.51 8.29 -18.09
C HIS A 52 3.46 8.87 -16.67
N LEU A 53 3.87 8.10 -15.67
CA LEU A 53 3.89 8.52 -14.27
C LEU A 53 4.88 9.66 -14.03
N LEU A 54 6.11 9.55 -14.56
CA LEU A 54 7.12 10.59 -14.41
C LEU A 54 6.69 11.91 -15.06
N ARG A 55 6.07 11.86 -16.25
CA ARG A 55 5.49 13.05 -16.89
C ARG A 55 4.36 13.65 -16.07
N SER A 56 3.50 12.81 -15.48
CA SER A 56 2.40 13.27 -14.64
C SER A 56 2.90 13.96 -13.36
N ILE A 57 3.96 13.44 -12.75
CA ILE A 57 4.63 14.07 -11.60
C ILE A 57 5.17 15.46 -11.99
N GLN A 58 5.80 15.60 -13.15
CA GLN A 58 6.29 16.89 -13.65
C GLN A 58 5.14 17.88 -13.92
N ASN A 59 4.05 17.40 -14.53
CA ASN A 59 2.86 18.21 -14.78
C ASN A 59 2.30 18.79 -13.47
N VAL A 60 2.18 17.96 -12.42
CA VAL A 60 1.74 18.40 -11.08
C VAL A 60 2.72 19.39 -10.46
N ALA A 61 4.01 19.08 -10.44
CA ALA A 61 5.02 19.95 -9.84
C ALA A 61 5.04 21.35 -10.49
N ASN A 62 4.89 21.40 -11.81
CA ASN A 62 4.90 22.64 -12.58
C ASN A 62 3.52 23.29 -12.69
N HIS A 63 2.46 22.71 -12.13
CA HIS A 63 1.07 23.16 -12.28
C HIS A 63 0.65 23.31 -13.76
N THR A 64 1.08 22.37 -14.61
CA THR A 64 0.79 22.36 -16.05
C THR A 64 -0.04 21.14 -16.42
N ASN A 65 -0.90 21.25 -17.43
CA ASN A 65 -1.70 20.12 -17.94
C ASN A 65 -2.56 19.41 -16.86
N LEU A 66 -3.09 20.17 -15.89
CA LEU A 66 -3.98 19.67 -14.85
C LEU A 66 -5.44 20.00 -15.20
N VAL A 67 -6.34 19.05 -14.94
CA VAL A 67 -7.80 19.26 -15.00
C VAL A 67 -8.33 19.12 -13.59
N GLN A 68 -9.02 20.15 -13.09
CA GLN A 68 -9.67 20.10 -11.80
C GLN A 68 -11.08 19.53 -11.98
N VAL A 69 -11.45 18.57 -11.13
CA VAL A 69 -12.75 17.90 -11.16
C VAL A 69 -13.33 17.93 -9.75
N HIS A 70 -14.62 18.28 -9.64
CA HIS A 70 -15.38 18.17 -8.41
C HIS A 70 -15.96 16.76 -8.30
N LEU A 71 -15.51 16.00 -7.31
CA LEU A 71 -15.88 14.58 -7.16
C LEU A 71 -17.37 14.40 -6.82
N GLU A 72 -18.01 15.45 -6.30
CA GLU A 72 -19.44 15.48 -5.99
C GLU A 72 -20.33 15.68 -7.24
N GLU A 73 -19.73 16.07 -8.37
CA GLU A 73 -20.42 16.34 -9.65
C GLU A 73 -20.24 15.22 -10.68
N LEU A 74 -19.61 14.11 -10.29
CA LEU A 74 -19.40 12.87 -11.06
C LEU A 74 -20.50 11.84 -10.78
#